data_AF-A0A951J8P7-F1
#
_entry.id   AF-A0A951J8P7-F1
#
_cell.length_a   1.000
_cell.length_b   1.000
_cell.length_c   1.000
_cell.angle_alpha   90.00
_cell.angle_beta   90.00
_cell.angle_gamma   90.00
#
_symmetry.space_group_name_H-M   'P 1'
#
loop_
_entity.id
_entity.type
_entity.pdbx_description
1 polymer ?
#
loop_
_entity_poly.entity_id
_entity_poly.type
_entity_poly.pdbx_seq_one_letter_code
_entity_poly.pdbx_strand_id
1 'polypeptide(L)'
;MIYHTKGLTSSNFISRGSGGSPIYDLKGDFLGTDDEGFEGEILFMDRRTFTAHGGYNNGTDNSKKGGISHKNAKMLGQNLKQVIGSNPAKDFTQADIDMVNNAITHVVSQMGDYGKELQLMPDGKSSSYFAIQVGEANNFSAIASNSGNPYNWDTWDSPAFFNEAQQKMTYNITSRVWRNTTGFTVHNIQNTAVHEIGGHMINKFPGGEVLGHRGAYELQMSHSTWSKTTNNFKNEILNGKNRIK
;
A
#
# COMPACT_ATOMS: atom_id res chain seq x y z
N MET A 1 -53.37 5.57 8.06
CA MET A 1 -52.28 6.04 7.18
C MET A 1 -51.00 5.35 7.65
N ILE A 2 -50.68 4.20 7.06
CA ILE A 2 -49.58 3.32 7.49
C ILE A 2 -48.42 3.59 6.53
N TYR A 3 -47.31 4.11 7.07
CA TYR A 3 -46.09 4.31 6.29
C TYR A 3 -45.34 2.97 6.20
N HIS A 4 -45.28 2.42 4.98
CA HIS A 4 -44.37 1.34 4.64
C HIS A 4 -42.93 1.87 4.61
N THR A 5 -42.12 1.51 5.59
CA THR A 5 -40.65 1.59 5.51
C THR A 5 -40.16 0.47 4.61
N LYS A 6 -39.81 0.80 3.37
CA LYS A 6 -39.05 -0.10 2.48
C LYS A 6 -37.66 -0.31 3.07
N GLY A 7 -37.33 -1.57 3.34
CA GLY A 7 -36.07 -2.01 3.88
C GLY A 7 -34.88 -1.62 3.01
N LEU A 8 -33.91 -0.98 3.64
CA LEU A 8 -32.53 -0.91 3.17
C LEU A 8 -31.90 -2.30 3.35
N THR A 9 -31.86 -3.09 2.30
CA THR A 9 -30.95 -4.22 2.17
C THR A 9 -29.88 -3.86 1.14
N SER A 10 -29.05 -2.87 1.46
CA SER A 10 -27.76 -2.73 0.79
C SER A 10 -26.80 -3.69 1.48
N SER A 11 -26.66 -4.89 0.90
CA SER A 11 -25.47 -5.68 1.10
C SER A 11 -24.26 -4.79 0.78
N ASN A 12 -23.49 -4.44 1.81
CA ASN A 12 -22.18 -3.86 1.66
C ASN A 12 -21.30 -4.90 0.95
N PHE A 13 -21.41 -4.98 -0.37
CA PHE A 13 -20.37 -5.56 -1.19
C PHE A 13 -19.15 -4.67 -0.99
N ILE A 14 -18.32 -5.06 -0.02
CA ILE A 14 -16.94 -4.61 0.07
C ILE A 14 -16.37 -4.92 -1.31
N SER A 15 -16.16 -3.89 -2.14
CA SER A 15 -15.44 -4.06 -3.40
C SER A 15 -14.02 -4.45 -3.01
N ARG A 16 -13.79 -5.76 -2.83
CA ARG A 16 -12.46 -6.34 -2.94
C ARG A 16 -11.93 -5.79 -4.25
N GLY A 17 -10.80 -5.08 -4.24
CA GLY A 17 -10.27 -4.39 -5.42
C GLY A 17 -10.36 -5.34 -6.62
N SER A 18 -11.33 -5.09 -7.50
CA SER A 18 -11.79 -6.02 -8.54
C SER A 18 -10.94 -5.88 -9.80
N GLY A 19 -9.65 -5.68 -9.59
CA GLY A 19 -8.66 -5.47 -10.63
C GLY A 19 -7.55 -6.48 -10.46
N GLY A 20 -6.79 -6.68 -11.53
CA GLY A 20 -5.77 -7.71 -11.52
C GLY A 20 -4.66 -7.49 -10.51
N SER A 21 -4.27 -8.59 -9.90
CA SER A 21 -3.31 -8.63 -8.81
C SER A 21 -1.90 -8.67 -9.40
N PRO A 22 -1.02 -7.70 -9.09
CA PRO A 22 0.40 -7.91 -9.31
C PRO A 22 0.94 -8.96 -8.35
N ILE A 23 1.84 -9.78 -8.86
CA ILE A 23 2.41 -10.92 -8.17
C ILE A 23 3.92 -10.72 -8.08
N TYR A 24 4.43 -10.87 -6.87
CA TYR A 24 5.84 -10.73 -6.52
C TYR A 24 6.35 -12.02 -5.91
N ASP A 25 7.65 -12.30 -6.06
CA ASP A 25 8.25 -13.42 -5.37
C ASP A 25 8.57 -13.11 -3.90
N LEU A 26 9.10 -14.11 -3.19
CA LEU A 26 9.43 -14.01 -1.78
C LEU A 26 10.65 -13.10 -1.47
N LYS A 27 11.21 -12.45 -2.49
CA LYS A 27 12.20 -11.36 -2.37
C LYS A 27 11.61 -10.00 -2.75
N GLY A 28 10.35 -9.98 -3.20
CA GLY A 28 9.66 -8.79 -3.69
C GLY A 28 10.02 -8.45 -5.13
N ASP A 29 10.62 -9.38 -5.88
CA ASP A 29 10.86 -9.18 -7.31
C ASP A 29 9.55 -9.42 -8.08
N PHE A 30 9.23 -8.53 -9.02
CA PHE A 30 8.01 -8.63 -9.81
C PHE A 30 8.04 -9.89 -10.71
N LEU A 31 7.02 -10.74 -10.57
CA LEU A 31 6.83 -11.93 -11.40
C LEU A 31 5.90 -11.67 -12.58
N GLY A 32 4.91 -10.80 -12.40
CA GLY A 32 3.88 -10.52 -13.39
C GLY A 32 2.56 -10.17 -12.75
N THR A 33 1.47 -10.34 -13.50
CA THR A 33 0.11 -10.13 -13.04
C THR A 33 -0.71 -11.42 -13.16
N ASP A 34 -1.89 -11.43 -12.57
CA ASP A 34 -2.93 -12.36 -13.02
C ASP A 34 -3.55 -11.89 -14.36
N ASP A 35 -4.49 -12.68 -14.87
CA ASP A 35 -5.22 -12.43 -16.12
C ASP A 35 -6.16 -11.22 -16.09
N GLU A 36 -6.22 -10.48 -14.97
CA GLU A 36 -7.01 -9.26 -14.83
C GLU A 36 -6.15 -7.97 -14.88
N GLY A 37 -4.81 -8.03 -14.80
CA GLY A 37 -3.90 -6.87 -14.94
C GLY A 37 -3.20 -6.36 -13.66
N PHE A 38 -2.86 -5.05 -13.60
CA PHE A 38 -2.04 -4.42 -12.55
C PHE A 38 -2.81 -3.31 -11.80
N GLU A 39 -3.89 -3.66 -11.10
CA GLU A 39 -4.76 -2.65 -10.44
C GLU A 39 -5.23 -3.05 -9.04
N GLY A 40 -5.09 -4.32 -8.68
CA GLY A 40 -5.68 -4.95 -7.50
C GLY A 40 -4.77 -5.06 -6.29
N GLU A 41 -5.07 -6.06 -5.47
CA GLU A 41 -4.31 -6.44 -4.28
C GLU A 41 -2.93 -6.97 -4.67
N ILE A 42 -1.90 -6.61 -3.92
CA ILE A 42 -0.56 -7.15 -4.11
C ILE A 42 -0.47 -8.54 -3.50
N LEU A 43 0.03 -9.50 -4.26
CA LEU A 43 0.21 -10.89 -3.85
C LEU A 43 1.68 -11.29 -3.90
N PHE A 44 2.08 -12.15 -2.95
CA PHE A 44 3.40 -12.74 -2.86
C PHE A 44 3.30 -14.25 -3.11
N MET A 45 4.14 -14.80 -3.97
CA MET A 45 4.05 -16.19 -4.41
C MET A 45 5.42 -16.77 -4.70
N ASP A 46 5.66 -18.04 -4.36
CA ASP A 46 6.86 -18.72 -4.82
C ASP A 46 6.92 -18.75 -6.36
N ARG A 47 8.11 -18.46 -6.91
CA ARG A 47 8.32 -18.37 -8.36
C ARG A 47 7.98 -19.69 -9.08
N ARG A 48 8.25 -20.84 -8.46
CA ARG A 48 7.91 -22.16 -9.04
C ARG A 48 6.42 -22.36 -9.05
N THR A 49 5.70 -21.95 -8.00
CA THR A 49 4.22 -21.96 -7.98
C THR A 49 3.65 -21.08 -9.09
N PHE A 50 4.12 -19.84 -9.22
CA PHE A 50 3.67 -18.94 -10.30
C PHE A 50 3.86 -19.57 -11.69
N THR A 51 5.07 -20.07 -11.93
CA THR A 51 5.47 -20.76 -13.17
C THR A 51 4.59 -21.99 -13.45
N ALA A 52 4.41 -22.87 -12.46
CA ALA A 52 3.67 -24.12 -12.61
C ALA A 52 2.19 -23.91 -12.95
N HIS A 53 1.65 -22.74 -12.60
CA HIS A 53 0.27 -22.36 -12.87
C HIS A 53 0.10 -21.44 -14.08
N GLY A 54 1.08 -21.45 -15.01
CA GLY A 54 1.00 -20.75 -16.28
C GLY A 54 1.55 -19.33 -16.26
N GLY A 55 2.13 -18.89 -15.14
CA GLY A 55 2.75 -17.58 -14.98
C GLY A 55 3.97 -17.41 -15.89
N TYR A 56 3.72 -16.89 -17.10
CA TYR A 56 4.70 -16.44 -18.08
C TYR A 56 4.09 -15.26 -18.87
N ASN A 57 4.93 -14.43 -19.50
CA ASN A 57 4.61 -13.10 -20.09
C ASN A 57 4.41 -11.99 -19.04
N ASN A 58 5.53 -11.47 -18.52
CA ASN A 58 5.66 -10.39 -17.54
C ASN A 58 5.06 -9.06 -18.02
N GLY A 59 3.74 -8.92 -18.06
CA GLY A 59 3.17 -7.60 -18.28
C GLY A 59 3.52 -6.65 -17.16
N THR A 60 4.44 -5.75 -17.46
CA THR A 60 4.69 -4.52 -16.69
C THR A 60 3.56 -3.50 -16.91
N ASP A 61 2.64 -3.76 -17.84
CA ASP A 61 1.47 -2.93 -18.10
C ASP A 61 0.21 -3.78 -18.38
N ASN A 62 -0.97 -3.14 -18.33
CA ASN A 62 -2.28 -3.77 -18.57
C ASN A 62 -2.44 -4.34 -20.00
N SER A 63 -1.51 -4.07 -20.94
CA SER A 63 -1.55 -4.62 -22.30
C SER A 63 -0.92 -6.01 -22.41
N LYS A 64 -0.23 -6.46 -21.35
CA LYS A 64 0.48 -7.74 -21.28
C LYS A 64 0.04 -8.56 -20.06
N LYS A 65 -1.26 -8.60 -19.78
CA LYS A 65 -1.87 -9.34 -18.65
C LYS A 65 -1.23 -10.72 -18.49
N GLY A 66 -0.86 -11.06 -17.25
CA GLY A 66 -0.02 -12.20 -16.96
C GLY A 66 -0.74 -13.54 -17.11
N GLY A 67 0.06 -14.61 -17.14
CA GLY A 67 -0.38 -15.94 -17.56
C GLY A 67 -1.09 -16.82 -16.52
N ILE A 68 -1.23 -16.39 -15.26
CA ILE A 68 -1.98 -17.14 -14.22
C ILE A 68 -3.40 -16.57 -14.06
N SER A 69 -4.40 -17.43 -13.88
CA SER A 69 -5.77 -16.96 -13.66
C SER A 69 -5.94 -16.25 -12.32
N HIS A 70 -6.79 -15.22 -12.26
CA HIS A 70 -7.09 -14.45 -11.05
C HIS A 70 -7.51 -15.35 -9.89
N LYS A 71 -8.34 -16.36 -10.17
CA LYS A 71 -8.75 -17.37 -9.18
C LYS A 71 -7.54 -18.09 -8.59
N ASN A 72 -6.60 -18.54 -9.42
CA ASN A 72 -5.40 -19.24 -8.95
C ASN A 72 -4.47 -18.29 -8.19
N ALA A 73 -4.30 -17.06 -8.68
CA ALA A 73 -3.50 -16.04 -8.01
C ALA A 73 -4.01 -15.78 -6.58
N LYS A 74 -5.32 -15.54 -6.40
CA LYS A 74 -5.94 -15.33 -5.08
C LYS A 74 -5.88 -16.55 -4.16
N MET A 75 -5.90 -17.75 -4.73
CA MET A 75 -5.87 -18.99 -3.95
C MET A 75 -4.46 -19.35 -3.47
N LEU A 76 -3.45 -19.08 -4.31
CA LEU A 76 -2.07 -19.53 -4.09
C LEU A 76 -1.15 -18.42 -3.56
N GLY A 77 -1.49 -17.16 -3.85
CA GLY A 77 -0.74 -15.99 -3.42
C GLY A 77 -1.05 -15.62 -1.98
N GLN A 78 -0.03 -15.13 -1.28
CA GLN A 78 -0.15 -14.56 0.05
C GLN A 78 -0.42 -13.06 -0.08
N ASN A 79 -1.44 -12.55 0.60
CA ASN A 79 -1.59 -11.11 0.78
C ASN A 79 -0.78 -10.62 1.99
N LEU A 80 -0.72 -9.28 2.17
CA LEU A 80 0.04 -8.67 3.26
C LEU A 80 -0.33 -9.22 4.65
N LYS A 81 -1.61 -9.50 4.91
CA LYS A 81 -2.04 -10.04 6.21
C LYS A 81 -1.46 -11.43 6.46
N GLN A 82 -1.39 -12.26 5.43
CA GLN A 82 -0.79 -13.60 5.53
C GLN A 82 0.73 -13.51 5.71
N VAL A 83 1.38 -12.58 5.02
CA VAL A 83 2.83 -12.31 5.18
C VAL A 83 3.18 -11.83 6.59
N ILE A 84 2.41 -10.87 7.13
CA ILE A 84 2.63 -10.33 8.49
C ILE A 84 2.39 -11.40 9.57
N GLY A 85 1.54 -12.39 9.28
CA GLY A 85 1.21 -13.46 10.22
C GLY A 85 0.23 -13.05 11.32
N SER A 86 -0.15 -14.02 12.14
CA SER A 86 -1.06 -13.82 13.29
C SER A 86 -0.31 -13.41 14.55
N ASN A 87 0.99 -13.70 14.65
CA ASN A 87 1.88 -13.22 15.70
C ASN A 87 3.07 -12.47 15.09
N PRO A 88 2.88 -11.22 14.64
CA PRO A 88 3.91 -10.49 13.89
C PRO A 88 5.22 -10.30 14.66
N ALA A 89 5.17 -10.29 16.00
CA ALA A 89 6.38 -10.19 16.83
C ALA A 89 7.32 -11.40 16.70
N LYS A 90 6.81 -12.55 16.22
CA LYS A 90 7.56 -13.77 15.99
C LYS A 90 7.69 -14.11 14.51
N ASP A 91 6.64 -13.85 13.75
CA ASP A 91 6.49 -14.36 12.39
C ASP A 91 7.01 -13.39 11.34
N PHE A 92 6.93 -12.08 11.58
CA PHE A 92 7.32 -11.07 10.60
C PHE A 92 8.80 -10.73 10.73
N THR A 93 9.57 -11.00 9.69
CA THR A 93 11.03 -10.91 9.69
C THR A 93 11.55 -9.71 8.89
N GLN A 94 12.87 -9.46 8.98
CA GLN A 94 13.53 -8.48 8.12
C GLN A 94 13.36 -8.80 6.62
N ALA A 95 13.43 -10.08 6.25
CA ALA A 95 13.25 -10.49 4.87
C ALA A 95 11.84 -10.18 4.36
N ASP A 96 10.81 -10.33 5.21
CA ASP A 96 9.43 -10.04 4.84
C ASP A 96 9.19 -8.55 4.60
N ILE A 97 9.76 -7.68 5.45
CA ILE A 97 9.61 -6.24 5.23
C ILE A 97 10.42 -5.75 4.02
N ASP A 98 11.57 -6.37 3.73
CA ASP A 98 12.34 -6.08 2.53
C ASP A 98 11.58 -6.51 1.27
N MET A 99 10.96 -7.69 1.29
CA MET A 99 10.06 -8.17 0.25
C MET A 99 8.90 -7.20 0.01
N VAL A 100 8.22 -6.77 1.08
CA VAL A 100 7.11 -5.81 1.01
C VAL A 100 7.58 -4.47 0.45
N ASN A 101 8.73 -3.96 0.90
CA ASN A 101 9.27 -2.69 0.43
C ASN A 101 9.68 -2.72 -1.06
N ASN A 102 10.24 -3.83 -1.52
CA ASN A 102 10.57 -4.01 -2.93
C ASN A 102 9.31 -4.00 -3.80
N ALA A 103 8.24 -4.66 -3.36
CA ALA A 103 6.96 -4.64 -4.07
C ALA A 103 6.37 -3.22 -4.14
N ILE A 104 6.39 -2.48 -3.02
CA ILE A 104 5.95 -1.07 -2.95
C ILE A 104 6.77 -0.19 -3.90
N THR A 105 8.11 -0.31 -3.83
CA THR A 105 9.03 0.44 -4.70
C THR A 105 8.68 0.21 -6.17
N HIS A 106 8.44 -1.04 -6.56
CA HIS A 106 8.03 -1.37 -7.93
C HIS A 106 6.68 -0.74 -8.29
N VAL A 107 5.66 -0.82 -7.42
CA VAL A 107 4.34 -0.21 -7.68
C VAL A 107 4.44 1.29 -7.91
N VAL A 108 5.24 1.98 -7.09
CA VAL A 108 5.45 3.43 -7.23
C VAL A 108 6.23 3.74 -8.51
N SER A 109 7.24 2.94 -8.86
CA SER A 109 8.02 3.16 -10.09
C SER A 109 7.20 3.04 -11.37
N GLN A 110 6.06 2.34 -11.34
CA GLN A 110 5.12 2.26 -12.48
C GLN A 110 4.27 3.51 -12.67
N MET A 111 4.35 4.50 -11.78
CA MET A 111 3.62 5.77 -11.94
C MET A 111 4.29 6.67 -12.98
N GLY A 112 3.55 7.09 -14.00
CA GLY A 112 4.10 7.93 -15.08
C GLY A 112 4.49 9.35 -14.64
N ASP A 113 3.84 9.88 -13.60
CA ASP A 113 4.05 11.23 -13.09
C ASP A 113 5.07 11.28 -11.94
N TYR A 114 4.94 10.39 -10.94
CA TYR A 114 5.75 10.41 -9.72
C TYR A 114 6.78 9.27 -9.64
N GLY A 115 6.69 8.24 -10.48
CA GLY A 115 7.52 7.03 -10.35
C GLY A 115 9.00 7.31 -10.58
N LYS A 116 9.33 8.22 -11.49
CA LYS A 116 10.71 8.67 -11.73
C LYS A 116 11.31 9.40 -10.52
N GLU A 117 10.47 9.96 -9.65
CA GLU A 117 10.94 10.78 -8.53
C GLU A 117 11.45 9.95 -7.35
N LEU A 118 11.28 8.62 -7.40
CA LEU A 118 12.03 7.70 -6.55
C LEU A 118 13.54 7.92 -6.66
N GLN A 119 14.06 8.30 -7.83
CA GLN A 119 15.48 8.58 -8.05
C GLN A 119 16.01 9.76 -7.23
N LEU A 120 15.12 10.61 -6.71
CA LEU A 120 15.47 11.73 -5.84
C LEU A 120 15.67 11.30 -4.38
N MET A 121 15.22 10.09 -4.01
CA MET A 121 15.43 9.52 -2.68
C MET A 121 16.81 8.85 -2.61
N PRO A 122 17.45 8.80 -1.42
CA PRO A 122 18.65 8.00 -1.23
C PRO A 122 18.37 6.55 -1.64
N ASP A 123 19.18 6.05 -2.57
CA ASP A 123 19.14 4.69 -3.13
C ASP A 123 18.03 4.41 -4.15
N GLY A 124 17.26 5.43 -4.55
CA GLY A 124 16.26 5.28 -5.63
C GLY A 124 15.04 4.45 -5.25
N LYS A 125 14.77 4.27 -3.95
CA LYS A 125 13.75 3.35 -3.43
C LYS A 125 12.91 3.99 -2.32
N SER A 126 11.69 3.49 -2.14
CA SER A 126 10.91 3.77 -0.94
C SER A 126 11.52 3.06 0.28
N SER A 127 11.00 3.41 1.46
CA SER A 127 11.24 2.67 2.70
C SER A 127 9.93 2.14 3.26
N SER A 128 10.02 1.13 4.12
CA SER A 128 8.87 0.56 4.82
C SER A 128 9.21 0.32 6.28
N TYR A 129 8.20 0.43 7.13
CA TYR A 129 8.33 0.25 8.57
C TYR A 129 7.15 -0.55 9.10
N PHE A 130 7.41 -1.43 10.06
CA PHE A 130 6.40 -2.13 10.83
C PHE A 130 6.78 -2.13 12.31
N ALA A 131 5.80 -1.91 13.18
CA ALA A 131 5.95 -2.16 14.59
C ALA A 131 4.73 -2.79 15.23
N ILE A 132 5.00 -3.51 16.30
CA ILE A 132 3.98 -4.14 17.13
C ILE A 132 4.36 -3.99 18.59
N GLN A 133 3.36 -3.73 19.42
CA GLN A 133 3.53 -3.73 20.86
C GLN A 133 3.78 -5.16 21.36
N VAL A 134 4.79 -5.34 22.21
CA VAL A 134 5.20 -6.62 22.79
C VAL A 134 5.25 -6.51 24.31
N GLY A 135 4.36 -7.22 25.00
CA GLY A 135 4.31 -7.24 26.46
C GLY A 135 3.67 -5.98 27.05
N GLU A 136 4.42 -5.28 27.91
CA GLU A 136 3.93 -4.13 28.67
C GLU A 136 3.61 -2.90 27.80
N ALA A 137 2.94 -1.92 28.42
CA ALA A 137 2.74 -0.61 27.80
C ALA A 137 4.09 0.01 27.43
N ASN A 138 4.25 0.40 26.16
CA ASN A 138 5.43 1.07 25.56
C ASN A 138 6.60 0.19 25.10
N ASN A 139 6.53 -1.13 25.20
CA ASN A 139 7.52 -2.00 24.57
C ASN A 139 7.10 -2.37 23.15
N PHE A 140 7.94 -2.06 22.16
CA PHE A 140 7.66 -2.31 20.75
C PHE A 140 8.80 -3.10 20.11
N SER A 141 8.41 -4.05 19.25
CA SER A 141 9.30 -4.65 18.26
C SER A 141 9.07 -3.92 16.96
N ALA A 142 10.15 -3.45 16.35
CA ALA A 142 10.13 -2.64 15.14
C ALA A 142 11.12 -3.20 14.13
N ILE A 143 10.68 -3.28 12.87
CA ILE A 143 11.50 -3.71 11.74
C ILE A 143 11.30 -2.68 10.63
N ALA A 144 12.38 -2.34 9.92
CA ALA A 144 12.36 -1.36 8.85
C ALA A 144 13.16 -1.86 7.65
N SER A 145 12.67 -1.58 6.45
CA SER A 145 13.40 -1.77 5.20
C SER A 145 13.92 -0.43 4.68
N ASN A 146 15.08 -0.47 4.02
CA ASN A 146 15.74 0.69 3.41
C ASN A 146 15.90 1.88 4.38
N SER A 147 16.32 1.59 5.60
CA SER A 147 16.44 2.56 6.71
C SER A 147 15.19 3.42 6.91
N GLY A 148 14.00 2.82 6.78
CA GLY A 148 12.74 3.47 7.14
C GLY A 148 12.79 3.98 8.59
N ASN A 149 12.26 5.18 8.82
CA ASN A 149 12.40 5.82 10.12
C ASN A 149 11.45 5.17 11.16
N PRO A 150 11.95 4.68 12.29
CA PRO A 150 11.08 4.21 13.36
C PRO A 150 10.37 5.40 14.04
N TYR A 151 9.07 5.50 13.78
CA TYR A 151 7.96 5.90 14.65
C TYR A 151 8.11 7.04 15.69
N ASN A 152 7.12 7.93 15.69
CA ASN A 152 6.69 8.74 16.85
C ASN A 152 5.22 8.39 17.22
N TRP A 153 4.80 8.58 18.48
CA TRP A 153 3.47 8.15 18.95
C TRP A 153 2.28 8.71 18.17
N ASP A 154 2.43 9.88 17.56
CA ASP A 154 1.35 10.60 16.90
C ASP A 154 1.05 10.07 15.48
N THR A 155 1.87 9.18 14.93
CA THR A 155 1.77 8.72 13.52
C THR A 155 1.37 7.25 13.36
N TRP A 156 0.91 6.56 14.42
CA TRP A 156 0.62 5.11 14.42
C TRP A 156 -0.27 4.64 13.27
N ASP A 157 -1.29 5.42 12.95
CA ASP A 157 -2.23 5.08 11.90
C ASP A 157 -1.99 5.83 10.58
N SER A 158 -0.95 6.68 10.53
CA SER A 158 -0.57 7.37 9.29
C SER A 158 -0.11 6.32 8.25
N PRO A 159 -0.64 6.32 7.02
CA PRO A 159 -0.30 5.31 6.02
C PRO A 159 1.18 5.37 5.60
N ALA A 160 1.74 6.56 5.52
CA ALA A 160 3.13 6.83 5.22
C ALA A 160 3.53 8.18 5.81
N PHE A 161 4.80 8.53 5.66
CA PHE A 161 5.32 9.87 5.92
C PHE A 161 6.56 10.13 5.07
N PHE A 162 6.83 11.40 4.80
CA PHE A 162 8.05 11.87 4.17
C PHE A 162 8.98 12.54 5.20
N ASN A 163 10.20 12.04 5.31
CA ASN A 163 11.26 12.69 6.08
C ASN A 163 12.06 13.60 5.17
N GLU A 164 11.87 14.91 5.31
CA GLU A 164 12.57 15.92 4.49
C GLU A 164 14.09 15.91 4.70
N ALA A 165 14.56 15.73 5.94
CA ALA A 165 16.00 15.72 6.23
C ALA A 165 16.72 14.54 5.56
N GLN A 166 16.02 13.40 5.45
CA GLN A 166 16.54 12.19 4.81
C GLN A 166 16.12 12.03 3.35
N GLN A 167 15.29 12.95 2.82
CA GLN A 167 14.63 12.82 1.51
C GLN A 167 14.01 11.42 1.30
N LYS A 168 13.26 10.93 2.29
CA LYS A 168 12.84 9.53 2.36
C LYS A 168 11.35 9.38 2.64
N MET A 169 10.66 8.69 1.75
CA MET A 169 9.27 8.26 1.95
C MET A 169 9.24 6.89 2.64
N THR A 170 8.56 6.79 3.78
CA THR A 170 8.40 5.53 4.51
C THR A 170 6.93 5.13 4.57
N TYR A 171 6.59 3.97 4.06
CA TYR A 171 5.28 3.34 4.26
C TYR A 171 5.20 2.72 5.65
N ASN A 172 4.23 3.13 6.45
CA ASN A 172 3.99 2.57 7.77
C ASN A 172 3.03 1.38 7.66
N ILE A 173 3.58 0.19 7.45
CA ILE A 173 2.86 -1.08 7.28
C ILE A 173 2.03 -1.45 8.53
N THR A 174 2.31 -0.83 9.68
CA THR A 174 1.51 -0.96 10.91
C THR A 174 0.12 -0.34 10.79
N SER A 175 -0.05 0.68 9.92
CA SER A 175 -1.32 1.38 9.76
C SER A 175 -2.44 0.41 9.39
N ARG A 176 -3.64 0.66 9.96
CA ARG A 176 -4.85 -0.12 9.66
C ARG A 176 -5.25 -0.02 8.19
N VAL A 177 -4.82 1.05 7.52
CA VAL A 177 -5.03 1.25 6.09
C VAL A 177 -4.45 0.10 5.27
N TRP A 178 -3.33 -0.48 5.69
CA TRP A 178 -2.67 -1.58 4.98
C TRP A 178 -3.06 -2.95 5.50
N ARG A 179 -3.15 -3.11 6.83
CA ARG A 179 -3.37 -4.44 7.46
C ARG A 179 -4.76 -5.02 7.25
N ASN A 180 -5.73 -4.19 6.87
CA ASN A 180 -7.02 -4.69 6.42
C ASN A 180 -6.83 -5.51 5.12
N THR A 181 -7.55 -6.62 4.96
CA THR A 181 -7.40 -7.58 3.83
C THR A 181 -7.73 -7.00 2.44
N THR A 182 -8.00 -5.71 2.35
CA THR A 182 -8.29 -4.98 1.11
C THR A 182 -7.49 -3.67 1.02
N GLY A 183 -6.55 -3.47 1.95
CA GLY A 183 -5.80 -2.22 2.11
C GLY A 183 -4.56 -2.13 1.23
N PHE A 184 -3.88 -3.26 1.04
CA PHE A 184 -2.61 -3.33 0.32
C PHE A 184 -2.81 -3.58 -1.18
N THR A 185 -3.18 -2.50 -1.89
CA THR A 185 -3.51 -2.51 -3.32
C THR A 185 -2.63 -1.53 -4.09
N VAL A 186 -2.50 -1.74 -5.40
CA VAL A 186 -1.75 -0.84 -6.32
C VAL A 186 -2.20 0.60 -6.15
N HIS A 187 -3.49 0.87 -6.25
CA HIS A 187 -4.00 2.24 -6.22
C HIS A 187 -3.88 2.91 -4.87
N ASN A 188 -4.04 2.19 -3.76
CA ASN A 188 -3.81 2.77 -2.43
C ASN A 188 -2.34 3.18 -2.26
N ILE A 189 -1.39 2.33 -2.68
CA ILE A 189 0.04 2.62 -2.61
C ILE A 189 0.39 3.81 -3.49
N GLN A 190 0.02 3.78 -4.77
CA GLN A 190 0.28 4.89 -5.69
C GLN A 190 -0.35 6.19 -5.20
N ASN A 191 -1.57 6.15 -4.69
CA ASN A 191 -2.24 7.34 -4.17
C ASN A 191 -1.57 7.88 -2.89
N THR A 192 -1.05 7.02 -2.02
CA THR A 192 -0.18 7.44 -0.90
C THR A 192 1.12 8.07 -1.41
N ALA A 193 1.72 7.56 -2.49
CA ALA A 193 2.88 8.20 -3.11
C ALA A 193 2.57 9.61 -3.64
N VAL A 194 1.38 9.86 -4.20
CA VAL A 194 0.95 11.22 -4.58
C VAL A 194 1.00 12.17 -3.37
N HIS A 195 0.55 11.71 -2.21
CA HIS A 195 0.56 12.52 -0.98
C HIS A 195 1.99 12.83 -0.54
N GLU A 196 2.82 11.81 -0.37
CA GLU A 196 4.17 11.98 0.20
C GLU A 196 5.17 12.57 -0.82
N ILE A 197 5.22 12.01 -2.03
CA ILE A 197 6.13 12.44 -3.10
C ILE A 197 5.60 13.73 -3.72
N GLY A 198 4.35 13.71 -4.19
CA GLY A 198 3.75 14.89 -4.82
C GLY A 198 3.59 16.04 -3.83
N GLY A 199 2.96 15.80 -2.68
CA GLY A 199 2.66 16.85 -1.70
C GLY A 199 3.91 17.33 -0.96
N HIS A 200 4.53 16.45 -0.18
CA HIS A 200 5.62 16.85 0.72
C HIS A 200 6.96 17.01 -0.01
N MET A 201 7.35 16.06 -0.87
CA MET A 201 8.67 16.12 -1.51
C MET A 201 8.75 17.16 -2.63
N ILE A 202 7.78 17.22 -3.55
CA ILE A 202 7.83 18.09 -4.73
C ILE A 202 7.22 19.46 -4.44
N ASN A 203 6.00 19.51 -3.91
CA ASN A 203 5.29 20.77 -3.64
C ASN A 203 5.66 21.42 -2.30
N LYS A 204 6.50 20.77 -1.48
CA LYS A 204 7.00 21.28 -0.19
C LYS A 204 5.88 21.68 0.76
N PHE A 205 4.75 20.98 0.71
CA PHE A 205 3.70 21.16 1.69
C PHE A 205 4.20 20.71 3.06
N PRO A 206 4.22 21.54 4.11
CA PRO A 206 4.70 21.12 5.42
C PRO A 206 3.77 20.06 6.03
N GLY A 207 4.33 18.94 6.49
CA GLY A 207 3.57 17.85 7.11
C GLY A 207 3.08 18.12 8.53
N GLY A 208 3.76 19.02 9.26
CA GLY A 208 3.39 19.39 10.63
C GLY A 208 2.45 20.60 10.73
N GLU A 209 2.27 21.35 9.65
CA GLU A 209 1.42 22.54 9.64
C GLU A 209 0.07 22.22 9.01
N VAL A 210 -0.99 22.59 9.73
CA VAL A 210 -2.39 22.33 9.36
C VAL A 210 -2.68 22.71 7.90
N LEU A 211 -2.40 23.96 7.51
CA LEU A 211 -2.74 24.43 6.16
C LEU A 211 -1.88 23.79 5.07
N GLY A 212 -0.60 23.50 5.35
CA GLY A 212 0.28 22.83 4.40
C GLY A 212 -0.14 21.39 4.13
N HIS A 213 -0.39 20.63 5.20
CA HIS A 213 -0.73 19.21 5.07
C HIS A 213 -2.07 18.99 4.35
N ARG A 214 -3.01 19.95 4.46
CA ARG A 214 -4.25 19.96 3.68
C ARG A 214 -4.00 19.97 2.16
N GLY A 215 -2.97 20.68 1.70
CA GLY A 215 -2.60 20.72 0.28
C GLY A 215 -2.21 19.35 -0.26
N ALA A 216 -1.48 18.55 0.54
CA ALA A 216 -1.08 17.20 0.16
C ALA A 216 -2.30 16.27 0.01
N TYR A 217 -3.28 16.39 0.93
CA TYR A 217 -4.55 15.67 0.80
C TYR A 217 -5.36 16.09 -0.43
N GLU A 218 -5.41 17.38 -0.75
CA GLU A 218 -6.12 17.89 -1.93
C GLU A 218 -5.48 17.39 -3.22
N LEU A 219 -4.15 17.37 -3.29
CA LEU A 219 -3.42 16.75 -4.39
C LEU A 219 -3.76 15.26 -4.52
N GLN A 220 -3.67 14.52 -3.41
CA GLN A 220 -3.97 13.09 -3.33
C GLN A 220 -5.38 12.74 -3.86
N MET A 221 -6.40 13.51 -3.47
CA MET A 221 -7.79 13.27 -3.87
C MET A 221 -8.10 13.72 -5.30
N SER A 222 -7.33 14.68 -5.83
CA SER A 222 -7.48 15.14 -7.23
C SER A 222 -6.83 14.18 -8.24
N HIS A 223 -5.90 13.34 -7.78
CA HIS A 223 -5.15 12.45 -8.64
C HIS A 223 -6.02 11.30 -9.20
N SER A 224 -5.72 10.86 -10.42
CA SER A 224 -6.51 9.87 -11.16
C SER A 224 -6.69 8.53 -10.41
N THR A 225 -5.69 8.11 -9.63
CA THR A 225 -5.75 6.87 -8.82
C THR A 225 -6.76 6.94 -7.69
N TRP A 226 -7.15 8.14 -7.22
CA TRP A 226 -8.10 8.30 -6.11
C TRP A 226 -9.44 7.63 -6.39
N SER A 227 -9.95 7.72 -7.62
CA SER A 227 -11.24 7.12 -7.96
C SER A 227 -11.24 5.59 -7.75
N LYS A 228 -10.07 4.96 -7.90
CA LYS A 228 -9.85 3.51 -7.81
C LYS A 228 -9.35 3.03 -6.45
N THR A 229 -9.09 3.91 -5.48
CA THR A 229 -8.72 3.49 -4.11
C THR A 229 -9.90 2.84 -3.40
N THR A 230 -9.60 2.01 -2.40
CA THR A 230 -10.65 1.31 -1.64
C THR A 230 -11.42 2.26 -0.74
N ASN A 231 -12.69 1.95 -0.45
CA ASN A 231 -13.53 2.81 0.40
C ASN A 231 -12.93 3.00 1.80
N ASN A 232 -12.30 1.96 2.36
CA ASN A 232 -11.61 2.09 3.64
C ASN A 232 -10.49 3.13 3.57
N PHE A 233 -9.67 3.06 2.51
CA PHE A 233 -8.60 4.04 2.28
C PHE A 233 -9.18 5.46 2.14
N LYS A 234 -10.22 5.63 1.32
CA LYS A 234 -10.87 6.94 1.13
C LYS A 234 -11.37 7.53 2.44
N ASN A 235 -12.02 6.71 3.28
CA ASN A 235 -12.52 7.16 4.58
C ASN A 235 -11.39 7.62 5.50
N GLU A 236 -10.29 6.87 5.56
CA GLU A 236 -9.13 7.24 6.40
C GLU A 236 -8.49 8.56 5.92
N ILE A 237 -8.33 8.74 4.61
CA ILE A 237 -7.79 9.97 4.04
C ILE A 237 -8.73 11.18 4.27
N LEU A 238 -10.04 11.01 4.07
CA LEU A 238 -11.03 12.06 4.36
C LEU A 238 -11.06 12.42 5.84
N ASN A 239 -10.96 11.43 6.72
CA ASN A 239 -10.88 11.65 8.16
C ASN A 239 -9.59 12.40 8.55
N GLY A 240 -8.45 12.02 7.97
CA GLY A 240 -7.18 12.73 8.13
C GLY A 240 -7.31 14.19 7.73
N LYS A 241 -7.82 14.47 6.53
CA LYS A 241 -8.07 15.83 6.05
C LYS A 241 -9.01 16.62 6.98
N ASN A 242 -10.08 16.01 7.48
CA ASN A 242 -11.07 16.70 8.32
C ASN A 242 -10.57 17.04 9.74
N ARG A 243 -9.51 16.36 10.22
CA ARG A 243 -8.86 16.68 11.51
C ARG A 243 -7.99 17.93 11.41
N ILE A 244 -7.58 18.29 10.21
CA ILE A 244 -6.81 19.48 9.88
C ILE A 244 -7.82 20.64 9.74
N LYS A 245 -8.07 21.36 10.84
CA LYS A 245 -8.98 22.52 10.91
C LYS A 245 -8.23 23.82 10.92
#